data_AF-A0A962SAJ4-F1
#
_entry.id   AF-A0A962SAJ4-F1
#
_cell.length_a   1.000
_cell.length_b   1.000
_cell.length_c   1.000
_cell.angle_alpha   90.00
_cell.angle_beta   90.00
_cell.angle_gamma   90.00
#
_symmetry.space_group_name_H-M   'P 1'
#
loop_
_entity.id
_entity.type
_entity.pdbx_description
1 polymer ?
#
loop_
_entity_poly.entity_id
_entity_poly.type
_entity_poly.pdbx_seq_one_letter_code
_entity_poly.pdbx_strand_id
1 'polypeptide(L)'
;LETHGTDPLKSDTDADTLFDGDEVKTYLTDPLQADSDNDGIEDGTEISKGTDPNDPADPGETGEANGSTGSETGQEKSSGGGGSLNLFLAGVLLLVRFARKRAGRA
;
A
#
# COMPACT_ATOMS: atom_id res chain seq x y z
N LEU A 1 9.19 33.80 -8.75
CA LEU A 1 7.80 33.31 -8.74
C LEU A 1 7.90 31.87 -9.17
N GLU A 2 7.85 30.92 -8.24
CA GLU A 2 7.52 29.54 -8.61
C GLU A 2 6.09 29.56 -9.14
N THR A 3 5.90 29.04 -10.35
CA THR A 3 4.58 28.80 -10.92
C THR A 3 4.40 27.29 -10.90
N HIS A 4 3.55 26.78 -10.01
CA HIS A 4 3.27 25.35 -9.85
C HIS A 4 2.46 24.75 -11.01
N GLY A 5 2.28 25.49 -12.11
CA GLY A 5 1.52 25.04 -13.28
C GLY A 5 0.01 25.01 -13.10
N THR A 6 -0.48 25.41 -11.92
CA THR A 6 -1.91 25.41 -11.59
C THR A 6 -2.71 26.44 -12.39
N ASP A 7 -4.01 26.20 -12.53
CA ASP A 7 -4.90 27.14 -13.23
C ASP A 7 -5.26 28.30 -12.28
N PRO A 8 -4.82 29.55 -12.54
CA PRO A 8 -5.12 30.66 -11.64
C PRO A 8 -6.61 31.02 -11.55
N LEU A 9 -7.45 30.45 -12.42
CA LEU A 9 -8.92 30.60 -12.37
C LEU A 9 -9.60 29.50 -11.55
N LYS A 10 -8.85 28.47 -11.14
CA LYS A 10 -9.31 27.41 -10.25
C LYS A 10 -8.58 27.50 -8.92
N SER A 11 -9.27 27.18 -7.84
CA SER A 11 -8.68 27.08 -6.51
C SER A 11 -8.13 25.68 -6.19
N ASP A 12 -8.56 24.71 -6.98
CA ASP A 12 -8.31 23.27 -6.91
C ASP A 12 -8.23 22.84 -8.39
N THR A 13 -7.01 22.57 -8.86
CA THR A 13 -6.68 22.45 -10.28
C THR A 13 -6.98 21.06 -10.82
N ASP A 14 -6.65 20.02 -10.05
CA ASP A 14 -6.82 18.60 -10.37
C ASP A 14 -8.13 18.00 -9.87
N ALA A 15 -8.88 18.75 -9.07
CA ALA A 15 -10.25 18.46 -8.64
C ALA A 15 -10.37 17.28 -7.66
N ASP A 16 -9.38 17.11 -6.78
CA ASP A 16 -9.33 16.08 -5.73
C ASP A 16 -9.96 16.54 -4.39
N THR A 17 -10.51 17.76 -4.37
CA THR A 17 -11.10 18.45 -3.20
C THR A 17 -10.11 19.07 -2.21
N LEU A 18 -8.82 19.12 -2.55
CA LEU A 18 -7.77 19.84 -1.86
C LEU A 18 -7.43 21.13 -2.64
N PHE A 19 -7.14 22.23 -1.95
CA PHE A 19 -6.81 23.48 -2.64
C PHE A 19 -5.32 23.50 -3.02
N ASP A 20 -4.99 23.94 -4.25
CA ASP A 20 -3.61 24.07 -4.75
C ASP A 20 -2.64 24.71 -3.74
N GLY A 21 -3.15 25.70 -2.99
CA GLY A 21 -2.38 26.43 -2.00
C GLY A 21 -2.05 25.63 -0.75
N ASP A 22 -2.95 24.73 -0.34
CA ASP A 22 -2.78 23.82 0.80
C ASP A 22 -1.91 22.63 0.42
N GLU A 23 -2.07 22.11 -0.80
CA GLU A 23 -1.20 21.08 -1.38
C GLU A 23 0.26 21.51 -1.35
N VAL A 24 0.58 22.66 -1.95
CA VAL A 24 1.97 23.13 -2.04
C VAL A 24 2.59 23.52 -0.69
N LYS A 25 1.79 24.01 0.27
CA LYS A 25 2.32 24.64 1.50
C LYS A 25 2.19 23.77 2.75
N THR A 26 1.18 22.91 2.80
CA THR A 26 0.79 22.18 4.00
C THR A 26 1.04 20.70 3.84
N TYR A 27 0.51 20.11 2.78
CA TYR A 27 0.50 18.65 2.58
C TYR A 27 1.64 18.16 1.69
N LEU A 28 2.28 19.05 0.94
CA LEU A 28 3.39 18.80 0.04
C LEU A 28 3.08 17.80 -1.08
N THR A 29 1.81 17.76 -1.50
CA THR A 29 1.29 17.01 -2.66
C THR A 29 1.48 17.77 -3.97
N ASP A 30 1.24 17.13 -5.11
CA ASP A 30 1.28 17.75 -6.43
C ASP A 30 -0.09 18.33 -6.83
N PRO A 31 -0.26 19.67 -6.92
CA PRO A 31 -1.55 20.29 -7.23
C PRO A 31 -2.04 20.10 -8.67
N LEU A 32 -1.37 19.25 -9.44
CA LEU A 32 -1.75 18.82 -10.78
C LEU A 32 -2.08 17.32 -10.83
N GLN A 33 -1.98 16.61 -9.71
CA GLN A 33 -2.23 15.18 -9.60
C GLN A 33 -3.11 14.89 -8.39
N ALA A 34 -4.35 14.49 -8.67
CA ALA A 34 -5.31 14.16 -7.62
C ALA A 34 -4.87 13.02 -6.67
N ASP A 35 -3.86 12.24 -7.04
CA ASP A 35 -3.26 11.13 -6.28
C ASP A 35 -1.74 11.27 -6.43
N SER A 36 -1.08 11.80 -5.40
CA SER A 36 0.33 12.20 -5.45
C SER A 36 1.29 11.02 -5.34
N ASP A 37 0.94 9.99 -4.57
CA ASP A 37 1.78 8.82 -4.36
C ASP A 37 1.47 7.63 -5.27
N ASN A 38 0.37 7.73 -6.03
CA ASN A 38 -0.10 6.81 -7.04
C ASN A 38 -0.55 5.45 -6.48
N ASP A 39 -1.15 5.43 -5.29
CA ASP A 39 -1.71 4.21 -4.70
C ASP A 39 -3.18 3.95 -5.06
N GLY A 40 -3.83 4.91 -5.71
CA GLY A 40 -5.19 4.84 -6.22
C GLY A 40 -6.24 5.54 -5.35
N ILE A 41 -5.83 6.34 -4.37
CA ILE A 41 -6.72 7.15 -3.54
C ILE A 41 -6.34 8.62 -3.67
N GLU A 42 -7.34 9.50 -3.72
CA GLU A 42 -7.12 10.93 -3.92
C GLU A 42 -6.58 11.60 -2.65
N ASP A 43 -5.66 12.56 -2.78
CA ASP A 43 -4.97 13.20 -1.64
C ASP A 43 -5.98 13.83 -0.66
N GLY A 44 -6.97 14.55 -1.17
CA GLY A 44 -8.07 15.11 -0.38
C GLY A 44 -8.86 14.04 0.40
N THR A 45 -9.02 12.84 -0.16
CA THR A 45 -9.66 11.70 0.52
C THR A 45 -8.78 11.18 1.65
N GLU A 46 -7.48 11.01 1.42
CA GLU A 46 -6.53 10.54 2.43
C GLU A 46 -6.43 11.49 3.62
N ILE A 47 -6.33 12.79 3.35
CA ILE A 47 -6.35 13.82 4.40
C ILE A 47 -7.64 13.78 5.22
N SER A 48 -8.80 13.54 4.57
CA SER A 48 -10.08 13.41 5.27
C SER A 48 -10.15 12.17 6.18
N LYS A 49 -9.42 11.10 5.82
CA LYS A 49 -9.30 9.85 6.58
C LYS A 49 -8.17 9.90 7.63
N GLY A 50 -7.25 10.85 7.49
CA GLY A 50 -6.09 11.02 8.36
C GLY A 50 -4.91 10.10 8.01
N THR A 51 -4.78 9.70 6.74
CA THR A 51 -3.59 9.03 6.19
C THR A 51 -2.63 10.01 5.53
N ASP A 52 -1.47 9.52 5.09
CA ASP A 52 -0.42 10.33 4.48
C ASP A 52 -0.51 10.25 2.94
N PRO A 53 -0.89 11.34 2.24
CA PRO A 53 -1.05 11.36 0.78
C PRO A 53 0.26 11.30 -0.02
N ASN A 54 1.37 11.09 0.67
CA ASN A 54 2.69 10.91 0.06
C ASN A 54 3.31 9.55 0.42
N ASP A 55 2.57 8.65 1.07
CA ASP A 55 3.02 7.32 1.45
C ASP A 55 2.13 6.25 0.82
N PRO A 56 2.54 5.63 -0.31
CA PRO A 56 1.71 4.66 -1.02
C PRO A 56 1.55 3.32 -0.26
N ALA A 57 2.16 3.21 0.93
CA ALA A 57 1.95 2.11 1.86
C ALA A 57 0.87 2.40 2.92
N ASP A 58 0.31 3.62 2.94
CA ASP A 58 -0.77 4.06 3.83
C ASP A 58 -2.02 4.60 3.07
N PRO A 59 -2.63 3.86 2.12
CA PRO A 59 -3.78 4.33 1.32
C PRO A 59 -5.02 4.82 2.08
N GLY A 60 -5.09 4.60 3.39
CA GLY A 60 -6.34 4.79 4.12
C GLY A 60 -7.38 3.74 3.72
N GLU A 61 -7.22 2.57 4.35
CA GLU A 61 -8.11 1.40 4.35
C GLU A 61 -9.31 1.50 3.39
N THR A 62 -9.19 0.91 2.19
CA THR A 62 -10.37 0.61 1.38
C THR A 62 -11.18 -0.45 2.13
N GLY A 63 -12.26 -0.03 2.79
CA GLY A 63 -13.21 -0.91 3.47
C GLY A 63 -14.01 -1.76 2.48
N GLU A 64 -13.34 -2.66 1.74
CA GLU A 64 -13.95 -3.76 0.98
C GLU A 64 -13.19 -5.07 1.18
N ALA A 65 -12.74 -5.36 2.41
CA ALA A 65 -12.42 -6.73 2.81
C ALA A 65 -13.69 -7.48 3.20
N ASN A 66 -14.55 -7.80 2.22
CA ASN A 66 -15.38 -8.98 2.34
C ASN A 66 -14.72 -10.13 1.58
N GLY A 67 -13.60 -10.62 2.12
CA GLY A 67 -12.91 -11.77 1.57
C GLY A 67 -11.43 -11.90 1.93
N SER A 68 -11.19 -12.47 3.10
CA SER A 68 -9.99 -13.25 3.43
C SER A 68 -8.78 -12.49 3.98
N THR A 69 -8.60 -12.70 5.28
CA THR A 69 -7.30 -12.95 5.91
C THR A 69 -6.30 -13.59 4.94
N GLY A 70 -5.14 -12.97 4.77
CA GLY A 70 -4.10 -13.46 3.86
C GLY A 70 -2.81 -12.67 4.00
N SER A 71 -2.27 -12.59 5.22
CA SER A 71 -0.83 -12.40 5.38
C SER A 71 -0.13 -13.61 4.76
N GLU A 72 0.32 -13.52 3.51
CA GLU A 72 1.43 -14.31 2.96
C GLU A 72 1.78 -13.88 1.51
N THR A 73 2.91 -13.17 1.41
CA THR A 73 3.98 -13.27 0.40
C THR A 73 3.65 -13.46 -1.09
N GLY A 74 4.08 -12.46 -1.87
CA GLY A 74 4.76 -12.64 -3.16
C GLY A 74 3.86 -12.93 -4.36
N GLN A 75 3.58 -11.90 -5.16
CA GLN A 75 3.20 -12.12 -6.56
C GLN A 75 4.10 -11.34 -7.52
N GLU A 76 4.71 -12.16 -8.35
CA GLU A 76 5.79 -11.92 -9.26
C GLU A 76 5.24 -11.23 -10.52
N LYS A 77 6.02 -10.28 -11.07
CA LYS A 77 5.85 -9.90 -12.47
C LYS A 77 6.01 -11.16 -13.33
N SER A 78 4.97 -11.59 -14.03
CA SER A 78 5.21 -12.21 -15.34
C SER A 78 3.97 -12.19 -16.23
N SER A 79 4.13 -11.41 -17.29
CA SER A 79 3.54 -11.61 -18.61
C SER A 79 3.49 -13.10 -19.01
N GLY A 80 2.40 -13.48 -19.66
CA GLY A 80 2.42 -14.46 -20.75
C GLY A 80 2.28 -15.95 -20.39
N GLY A 81 1.09 -16.50 -20.68
CA GLY A 81 0.95 -17.73 -21.45
C GLY A 81 1.40 -19.07 -20.84
N GLY A 82 0.42 -19.87 -20.40
CA GLY A 82 0.32 -21.32 -20.68
C GLY A 82 1.33 -22.28 -20.03
N GLY A 83 0.81 -23.22 -19.23
CA GLY A 83 1.44 -24.53 -19.00
C GLY A 83 1.67 -24.89 -17.54
N SER A 84 0.91 -25.90 -17.09
CA SER A 84 1.16 -26.93 -16.08
C SER A 84 2.37 -26.80 -15.11
N LEU A 85 2.15 -27.12 -13.82
CA LEU A 85 2.72 -28.29 -13.13
C LEU A 85 2.25 -28.33 -11.65
N ASN A 86 1.55 -29.41 -11.28
CA ASN A 86 1.23 -29.75 -9.89
C ASN A 86 2.47 -30.28 -9.16
N LEU A 87 2.71 -29.87 -7.91
CA LEU A 87 3.59 -30.62 -7.01
C LEU A 87 3.09 -30.57 -5.55
N PHE A 88 2.49 -31.69 -5.15
CA PHE A 88 2.07 -32.00 -3.78
C PHE A 88 3.30 -32.13 -2.86
N LEU A 89 3.24 -31.55 -1.65
CA LEU A 89 3.86 -32.19 -0.49
C LEU A 89 3.13 -31.82 0.81
N ALA A 90 2.12 -32.63 1.16
CA ALA A 90 1.56 -32.68 2.51
C ALA A 90 2.43 -33.62 3.37
N GLY A 91 2.86 -33.17 4.56
CA GLY A 91 3.80 -33.92 5.40
C GLY A 91 3.79 -33.56 6.88
N VAL A 92 2.72 -33.93 7.57
CA VAL A 92 2.70 -34.44 8.97
C VAL A 92 2.84 -33.45 10.15
N LEU A 93 1.69 -33.25 10.79
CA LEU A 93 1.37 -32.92 12.18
C LEU A 93 2.15 -33.77 13.23
N LEU A 94 2.85 -33.17 14.21
CA LEU A 94 2.79 -33.55 15.65
C LEU A 94 3.60 -32.62 16.59
N LEU A 95 2.94 -32.16 17.66
CA LEU A 95 3.44 -31.39 18.80
C LEU A 95 4.09 -32.30 19.87
N VAL A 96 5.41 -32.28 20.13
CA VAL A 96 6.01 -32.67 21.44
C VAL A 96 7.40 -32.03 21.72
N ARG A 97 7.42 -31.08 22.67
CA ARG A 97 8.42 -30.73 23.72
C ARG A 97 9.91 -31.03 23.51
N PHE A 98 10.72 -29.97 23.43
CA PHE A 98 12.19 -30.02 23.53
C PHE A 98 12.66 -30.00 25.00
N ALA A 99 12.98 -31.16 25.56
CA ALA A 99 13.72 -31.26 26.83
C ALA A 99 15.23 -31.33 26.53
N ARG A 100 15.98 -30.28 26.92
CA ARG A 100 17.44 -30.23 26.80
C ARG A 100 18.13 -31.07 27.89
N LYS A 101 18.96 -32.01 27.43
CA LYS A 101 20.34 -32.28 27.86
C LYS A 101 20.56 -33.09 29.16
N ARG A 102 21.06 -34.33 29.00
CA ARG A 102 21.98 -35.04 29.93
C ARG A 102 23.15 -35.56 29.10
N ALA A 103 24.36 -35.03 29.29
CA ALA A 103 25.43 -35.54 30.16
C ALA A 103 26.23 -36.66 29.48
N GLY A 104 27.45 -36.33 29.04
CA GLY A 104 28.49 -37.28 28.67
C GLY A 104 29.68 -37.10 29.61
N ARG A 105 30.04 -38.17 30.32
CA ARG A 105 31.20 -38.29 31.19
C ARG A 105 31.96 -39.53 30.70
N ALA A 106 33.23 -39.36 30.37
CA ALA A 106 34.24 -40.41 30.28
C ALA A 106 35.52 -39.80 30.86
#